data_AF-A0A9E3KHN4-F1
#
_entry.id   AF-A0A9E3KHN4-F1
#
_cell.length_a   1.000
_cell.length_b   1.000
_cell.length_c   1.000
_cell.angle_alpha   90.00
_cell.angle_beta   90.00
_cell.angle_gamma   90.00
#
_symmetry.space_group_name_H-M   'P 1'
#
loop_
_entity.id
_entity.type
_entity.pdbx_description
1 polymer ?
#
loop_
_entity_poly.entity_id
_entity_poly.type
_entity_poly.pdbx_seq_one_letter_code
_entity_poly.pdbx_strand_id
1 'polypeptide(L)'
;MDNEALKDFILQREPEAELAQGTQYLQAVVPAEKAYTFLSELKSNPQTSFDYLFCQTGVDWPQHMEVVYHLKSTTLNHVLVVKAKISSRENPEVDTVCNLWRTAEFHEREIFDLYGIVFKSHPDLRRLLLTDEWVGHPLRKDYIDPVNMIAY
;
A
#
# COMPACT_ATOMS: atom_id res chain seq x y z
N MET A 1 13.09 19.65 -0.12
CA MET A 1 12.48 19.71 1.22
C MET A 1 13.26 18.77 2.11
N ASP A 2 13.69 19.22 3.28
CA ASP A 2 14.25 18.35 4.30
C ASP A 2 13.16 17.43 4.88
N ASN A 3 13.56 16.30 5.46
CA ASN A 3 12.63 15.31 6.02
C ASN A 3 11.72 15.92 7.11
N GLU A 4 12.17 16.96 7.81
CA GLU A 4 11.38 17.70 8.81
C GLU A 4 10.26 18.53 8.16
N ALA A 5 10.55 19.25 7.08
CA ALA A 5 9.53 20.02 6.36
C ALA A 5 8.45 19.12 5.72
N LEU A 6 8.86 17.93 5.25
CA LEU A 6 7.90 16.93 4.73
C LEU A 6 7.01 16.39 5.87
N LYS A 7 7.58 16.22 7.06
CA LYS A 7 6.85 15.78 8.25
C LYS A 7 5.78 16.78 8.66
N ASP A 8 6.14 18.06 8.75
CA ASP A 8 5.21 19.13 9.09
C ASP A 8 4.08 19.24 8.06
N PHE A 9 4.40 19.07 6.76
CA PHE A 9 3.40 19.03 5.71
C PHE A 9 2.41 17.87 5.88
N ILE A 10 2.90 16.67 6.22
CA ILE A 10 2.06 15.48 6.44
C ILE A 10 1.16 15.68 7.67
N LEU A 11 1.71 16.17 8.79
CA LEU A 11 0.94 16.42 10.02
C LEU A 11 -0.10 17.53 9.86
N GLN A 12 0.18 18.54 9.01
CA GLN A 12 -0.76 19.60 8.73
C GLN A 12 -1.97 19.11 7.92
N ARG A 13 -1.78 18.07 7.10
CA ARG A 13 -2.83 17.51 6.22
C ARG A 13 -3.61 16.39 6.89
N GLU A 14 -2.91 15.43 7.47
CA GLU A 14 -3.50 14.32 8.21
C GLU A 14 -2.96 14.34 9.64
N PRO A 15 -3.63 15.03 10.57
CA PRO A 15 -3.20 15.10 11.97
C PRO A 15 -3.33 13.74 12.68
N GLU A 16 -4.09 12.81 12.12
CA GLU A 16 -4.25 11.43 12.59
C GLU A 16 -3.16 10.49 12.06
N ALA A 17 -2.26 10.97 11.19
CA ALA A 17 -1.23 10.11 10.62
C ALA A 17 -0.17 9.74 11.67
N GLU A 18 -0.05 8.45 11.98
CA GLU A 18 1.04 7.99 12.84
C GLU A 18 2.36 8.03 12.06
N LEU A 19 3.28 8.85 12.53
CA LEU A 19 4.60 8.99 11.94
C LEU A 19 5.62 8.14 12.71
N ALA A 20 6.08 7.06 12.10
CA ALA A 20 7.16 6.27 12.67
C ALA A 20 8.51 6.93 12.34
N GLN A 21 9.23 7.36 13.39
CA GLN A 21 10.58 7.92 13.27
C GLN A 21 11.64 6.88 13.68
N GLY A 22 12.74 6.81 12.95
CA GLY A 22 13.86 5.88 13.22
C GLY A 22 14.02 4.71 12.24
N THR A 23 13.19 4.65 11.19
CA THR A 23 13.39 3.70 10.08
C THR A 23 14.14 4.36 8.91
N GLN A 24 14.60 3.57 7.95
CA GLN A 24 15.37 4.04 6.79
C GLN A 24 14.68 5.16 5.98
N TYR A 25 13.34 5.19 5.98
CA TYR A 25 12.53 6.20 5.32
C TYR A 25 11.46 6.76 6.27
N LEU A 26 10.93 7.95 5.97
CA LEU A 26 9.78 8.49 6.70
C LEU A 26 8.55 7.63 6.40
N GLN A 27 7.83 7.22 7.44
CA GLN A 27 6.59 6.44 7.29
C GLN A 27 5.40 7.22 7.83
N ALA A 28 4.30 7.25 7.08
CA ALA A 28 3.03 7.81 7.50
C ALA A 28 1.95 6.73 7.43
N VAL A 29 1.29 6.45 8.55
CA VAL A 29 0.15 5.52 8.60
C VAL A 29 -1.13 6.33 8.45
N VAL A 30 -1.99 5.95 7.50
CA VAL A 30 -3.28 6.60 7.23
C VAL A 30 -4.39 5.55 7.15
N PRO A 31 -5.65 5.88 7.48
CA PRO A 31 -6.79 5.00 7.21
C PRO A 31 -6.95 4.73 5.71
N ALA A 32 -7.37 3.52 5.34
CA ALA A 32 -7.55 3.13 3.93
C ALA A 32 -8.52 4.05 3.16
N GLU A 33 -9.56 4.56 3.82
CA GLU A 33 -10.56 5.48 3.24
C GLU A 33 -9.96 6.83 2.81
N LYS A 34 -8.92 7.29 3.50
CA LYS A 34 -8.24 8.55 3.21
C LYS A 34 -7.01 8.37 2.32
N ALA A 35 -6.57 7.13 2.11
CA ALA A 35 -5.33 6.82 1.41
C ALA A 35 -5.29 7.40 0.00
N TYR A 36 -6.37 7.25 -0.78
CA TYR A 36 -6.43 7.77 -2.16
C TYR A 36 -6.31 9.30 -2.21
N THR A 37 -7.08 10.00 -1.38
CA THR A 37 -7.05 11.47 -1.30
C THR A 37 -5.66 11.96 -0.92
N PHE A 38 -5.07 11.35 0.11
CA PHE A 38 -3.73 11.70 0.57
C PHE A 38 -2.67 11.47 -0.51
N LEU A 39 -2.69 10.32 -1.18
CA LEU A 39 -1.75 9.98 -2.26
C LEU A 39 -1.92 10.91 -3.48
N SER A 40 -3.15 11.28 -3.82
CA SER A 40 -3.45 12.24 -4.90
C SER A 40 -2.90 13.62 -4.60
N GLU A 41 -3.04 14.11 -3.36
CA GLU A 41 -2.47 15.39 -2.93
C GLU A 41 -0.94 15.37 -2.95
N LEU A 42 -0.32 14.29 -2.47
CA LEU A 42 1.13 14.10 -2.48
C LEU A 42 1.72 14.13 -3.89
N LYS A 43 1.01 13.58 -4.87
CA LYS A 43 1.40 13.64 -6.28
C LYS A 43 1.17 15.02 -6.89
N SER A 44 0.03 15.65 -6.59
CA SER A 44 -0.39 16.91 -7.23
C SER A 44 0.36 18.13 -6.70
N ASN A 45 0.85 18.09 -5.46
CA ASN A 45 1.55 19.23 -4.87
C ASN A 45 2.98 19.35 -5.45
N PRO A 46 3.33 20.48 -6.10
CA PRO A 46 4.66 20.69 -6.67
C PRO A 46 5.80 20.71 -5.64
N GLN A 47 5.49 20.94 -4.36
CA GLN A 47 6.47 20.91 -3.28
C GLN A 47 6.86 19.50 -2.82
N THR A 48 6.00 18.50 -3.05
CA THR A 48 6.28 17.09 -2.74
C THR A 48 6.58 16.28 -4.00
N SER A 49 5.84 16.52 -5.09
CA SER A 49 6.08 15.97 -6.44
C SER A 49 6.46 14.48 -6.42
N PHE A 50 5.62 13.64 -5.81
CA PHE A 50 5.83 12.19 -5.78
C PHE A 50 5.45 11.56 -7.12
N ASP A 51 6.35 11.62 -8.08
CA ASP A 51 6.12 11.14 -9.45
C ASP A 51 6.32 9.63 -9.60
N TYR A 52 7.10 8.99 -8.72
CA TYR A 52 7.50 7.58 -8.85
C TYR A 52 7.01 6.71 -7.69
N LEU A 53 6.11 5.76 -7.99
CA LEU A 53 5.72 4.66 -7.09
C LEU A 53 6.59 3.45 -7.44
N PHE A 54 7.54 3.13 -6.56
CA PHE A 54 8.52 2.07 -6.85
C PHE A 54 8.12 0.70 -6.32
N CYS A 55 7.31 0.66 -5.27
CA CYS A 55 6.88 -0.58 -4.65
C CYS A 55 5.56 -0.36 -3.93
N GLN A 56 4.64 -1.31 -4.07
CA GLN A 56 3.39 -1.36 -3.34
C GLN A 56 3.19 -2.80 -2.88
N THR A 57 2.98 -3.00 -1.57
CA THR A 57 2.89 -4.35 -0.97
C THR A 57 1.79 -4.43 0.07
N GLY A 58 1.27 -5.64 0.29
CA GLY A 58 0.34 -5.94 1.38
C GLY A 58 1.08 -6.42 2.63
N VAL A 59 0.52 -6.16 3.81
CA VAL A 59 0.98 -6.71 5.08
C VAL A 59 -0.24 -7.24 5.84
N ASP A 60 -0.17 -8.51 6.22
CA ASP A 60 -1.21 -9.18 7.02
C ASP A 60 -0.86 -9.11 8.52
N TRP A 61 -1.63 -8.31 9.26
CA TRP A 61 -1.62 -8.31 10.73
C TRP A 61 -2.78 -9.17 11.25
N PRO A 62 -2.66 -9.74 12.46
CA PRO A 62 -3.71 -10.60 13.02
C PRO A 62 -5.08 -9.92 13.13
N GLN A 63 -5.12 -8.59 13.28
CA GLN A 63 -6.36 -7.82 13.51
C GLN A 63 -6.77 -6.97 12.30
N HIS A 64 -5.84 -6.66 11.39
CA HIS A 64 -6.06 -5.72 10.29
C HIS A 64 -5.13 -6.03 9.12
N MET A 65 -5.41 -5.50 7.94
CA MET A 65 -4.46 -5.54 6.82
C MET A 65 -3.90 -4.15 6.55
N GLU A 66 -2.71 -4.08 5.99
CA GLU A 66 -2.10 -2.83 5.56
C GLU A 66 -1.65 -2.93 4.11
N VAL A 67 -1.76 -1.83 3.38
CA VAL A 67 -1.10 -1.66 2.08
C VAL A 67 -0.03 -0.60 2.22
N VAL A 68 1.21 -0.96 1.90
CA VAL A 68 2.38 -0.10 2.01
C VAL A 68 2.72 0.42 0.62
N TYR A 69 2.70 1.74 0.47
CA TYR A 69 3.08 2.46 -0.74
C TYR A 69 4.44 3.09 -0.53
N HIS A 70 5.40 2.76 -1.39
CA HIS A 70 6.71 3.38 -1.38
C HIS A 70 6.85 4.36 -2.54
N LEU A 71 6.93 5.64 -2.18
CA LEU A 71 6.93 6.76 -3.11
C LEU A 71 8.30 7.42 -3.10
N LYS A 72 8.73 7.85 -4.28
CA LYS A 72 9.93 8.65 -4.49
C LYS A 72 9.58 9.86 -5.34
N SER A 73 10.05 11.03 -4.92
CA SER A 73 10.12 12.19 -5.79
C SER A 73 11.44 12.13 -6.55
N THR A 74 11.41 12.03 -7.88
CA THR A 74 12.63 12.10 -8.71
C THR A 74 13.14 13.53 -8.82
N THR A 75 12.25 14.52 -8.75
CA THR A 75 12.60 15.94 -8.84
C THR A 75 13.29 16.43 -7.57
N LEU A 76 12.77 16.05 -6.41
CA LEU A 76 13.24 16.53 -5.11
C LEU A 76 14.06 15.47 -4.34
N ASN A 77 14.22 14.28 -4.93
CA ASN A 77 15.02 13.15 -4.46
C ASN A 77 14.76 12.72 -3.00
N HIS A 78 13.52 12.81 -2.54
CA HIS A 78 13.10 12.31 -1.23
C HIS A 78 12.17 11.10 -1.37
N VAL A 79 12.10 10.30 -0.30
CA VAL A 79 11.35 9.04 -0.25
C VAL A 79 10.38 9.09 0.92
N LEU A 80 9.16 8.65 0.67
CA LEU A 80 8.09 8.55 1.66
C LEU A 80 7.44 7.17 1.55
N VAL A 81 7.16 6.58 2.71
CA VAL A 81 6.40 5.34 2.80
C VAL A 81 5.04 5.65 3.41
N VAL A 82 3.97 5.38 2.69
CA VAL A 82 2.60 5.55 3.18
C VAL A 82 2.02 4.17 3.47
N LYS A 83 1.46 3.97 4.66
CA LYS A 83 0.81 2.73 5.07
C LYS A 83 -0.68 2.97 5.21
N ALA A 84 -1.47 2.41 4.31
CA ALA A 84 -2.92 2.43 4.41
C ALA A 84 -3.38 1.29 5.32
N LYS A 85 -3.93 1.63 6.48
CA LYS A 85 -4.49 0.67 7.43
C LYS A 85 -5.94 0.34 7.08
N ILE A 86 -6.21 -0.93 6.79
CA ILE A 86 -7.51 -1.45 6.43
C ILE A 86 -8.13 -2.10 7.67
N SER A 87 -9.22 -1.52 8.17
CA SER A 87 -9.87 -1.94 9.41
C SER A 87 -10.49 -3.34 9.33
N SER A 88 -10.95 -3.75 8.15
CA SER A 88 -11.56 -5.07 7.93
C SER A 88 -10.53 -6.05 7.35
N ARG A 89 -10.20 -7.09 8.11
CA ARG A 89 -9.33 -8.17 7.63
C ARG A 89 -10.07 -9.18 6.75
N GLU A 90 -11.36 -9.41 7.00
CA GLU A 90 -12.18 -10.38 6.28
C GLU A 90 -12.55 -9.89 4.88
N ASN A 91 -12.91 -8.62 4.76
CA ASN A 91 -13.19 -7.95 3.49
C ASN A 91 -12.29 -6.73 3.32
N PRO A 92 -10.99 -6.93 3.06
CA PRO A 92 -10.04 -5.85 2.94
C PRO A 92 -10.23 -5.13 1.61
N GLU A 93 -10.66 -3.88 1.66
CA GLU A 93 -10.89 -3.03 0.49
C GLU A 93 -10.10 -1.73 0.59
N VAL A 94 -9.58 -1.26 -0.55
CA VAL A 94 -8.90 0.03 -0.69
C VAL A 94 -9.13 0.58 -2.09
N ASP A 95 -9.07 1.89 -2.27
CA ASP A 95 -9.19 2.50 -3.59
C ASP A 95 -7.90 2.31 -4.41
N THR A 96 -8.05 2.04 -5.70
CA THR A 96 -6.92 1.91 -6.64
C THR A 96 -6.16 3.21 -6.79
N VAL A 97 -4.84 3.12 -6.93
CA VAL A 97 -3.98 4.24 -7.32
C VAL A 97 -3.42 4.09 -8.73
N CYS A 98 -3.94 3.15 -9.53
CA CYS A 98 -3.61 2.98 -10.94
C CYS A 98 -3.77 4.25 -11.77
N ASN A 99 -4.76 5.08 -11.43
CA ASN A 99 -5.02 6.36 -12.10
C ASN A 99 -3.94 7.41 -11.81
N LEU A 100 -3.26 7.29 -10.66
CA LEU A 100 -2.19 8.19 -10.24
C LEU A 100 -0.82 7.68 -10.72
N TRP A 101 -0.55 6.39 -10.56
CA TRP A 101 0.67 5.73 -11.03
C TRP A 101 0.32 4.47 -11.80
N ARG A 102 0.66 4.44 -13.09
CA ARG A 102 0.42 3.28 -13.95
C ARG A 102 1.14 2.01 -13.46
N THR A 103 2.24 2.16 -12.72
CA THR A 103 2.97 1.05 -12.10
C THR A 103 2.13 0.28 -11.07
N ALA A 104 1.14 0.91 -10.45
CA ALA A 104 0.28 0.28 -9.46
C ALA A 104 -0.55 -0.88 -10.04
N GLU A 105 -0.83 -0.90 -11.35
CA GLU A 105 -1.66 -1.95 -11.97
C GLU A 105 -1.12 -3.37 -11.73
N PHE A 106 0.20 -3.56 -11.81
CA PHE A 106 0.79 -4.86 -11.53
C PHE A 106 0.88 -5.17 -10.03
N HIS A 107 1.20 -4.17 -9.22
CA HIS A 107 1.35 -4.35 -7.77
C HIS A 107 -0.01 -4.62 -7.10
N GLU A 108 -1.06 -3.92 -7.49
CA GLU A 108 -2.41 -4.13 -6.97
C GLU A 108 -2.94 -5.51 -7.31
N ARG A 109 -2.63 -6.02 -8.51
CA ARG A 109 -2.93 -7.40 -8.91
C ARG A 109 -2.15 -8.43 -8.11
N GLU A 110 -0.86 -8.20 -7.86
CA GLU A 110 -0.05 -9.06 -7.00
C GLU A 110 -0.64 -9.13 -5.58
N ILE A 111 -1.00 -7.98 -4.99
CA ILE A 111 -1.56 -7.92 -3.64
C ILE A 111 -2.93 -8.60 -3.61
N PHE A 112 -3.78 -8.40 -4.62
CA PHE A 112 -5.06 -9.09 -4.74
C PHE A 112 -4.87 -10.61 -4.81
N ASP A 113 -3.88 -11.08 -5.57
CA ASP A 113 -3.62 -12.50 -5.74
C ASP A 113 -3.07 -13.14 -4.46
N LEU A 114 -2.09 -12.50 -3.82
CA LEU A 114 -1.35 -13.07 -2.69
C LEU A 114 -2.00 -12.82 -1.33
N TYR A 115 -2.67 -11.68 -1.13
CA TYR A 115 -3.30 -11.27 0.12
C TYR A 115 -4.83 -11.17 0.01
N GLY A 116 -5.43 -11.14 -1.18
CA GLY A 116 -6.88 -11.02 -1.34
C GLY A 116 -7.44 -9.65 -0.99
N ILE A 117 -6.63 -8.59 -1.10
CA ILE A 117 -7.09 -7.21 -0.90
C ILE A 117 -7.74 -6.71 -2.19
N VAL A 118 -8.98 -6.25 -2.09
CA VAL A 118 -9.76 -5.78 -3.24
C VAL A 118 -9.50 -4.30 -3.48
N PHE A 119 -9.02 -3.98 -4.68
CA PHE A 119 -8.80 -2.60 -5.12
C PHE A 119 -10.02 -2.07 -5.87
N LYS A 120 -10.76 -1.14 -5.27
CA LYS A 120 -11.94 -0.50 -5.87
C LYS A 120 -11.53 0.34 -7.07
N SER A 121 -12.35 0.29 -8.13
CA SER A 121 -12.14 1.01 -9.39
C SER A 121 -10.91 0.58 -10.22
N HIS A 122 -10.30 -0.57 -9.93
CA HIS A 122 -9.17 -1.10 -10.70
C HIS A 122 -9.61 -1.53 -12.11
N PRO A 123 -8.85 -1.22 -13.19
CA PRO A 123 -9.24 -1.52 -14.57
C PRO A 123 -9.29 -3.02 -14.91
N ASP A 124 -8.34 -3.81 -14.41
CA ASP A 124 -8.27 -5.26 -14.65
C ASP A 124 -7.78 -6.03 -13.41
N LEU A 125 -8.68 -6.26 -12.44
CA LEU A 125 -8.33 -6.97 -11.20
C LEU A 125 -8.48 -8.49 -11.40
N ARG A 126 -7.42 -9.11 -11.91
CA ARG A 126 -7.30 -10.56 -12.05
C ARG A 126 -5.98 -11.05 -11.45
N ARG A 127 -5.96 -12.33 -11.09
CA ARG A 127 -4.76 -13.05 -10.62
C ARG A 127 -3.59 -12.83 -11.58
N LEU A 128 -2.38 -12.82 -11.02
CA LEU A 128 -1.16 -12.52 -11.78
C LEU A 128 -0.12 -13.63 -11.64
N LEU A 129 0.06 -14.17 -10.43
CA LEU A 129 1.10 -15.11 -10.07
C LEU A 129 0.56 -16.53 -9.89
N LEU A 130 -0.61 -16.66 -9.25
CA LEU A 130 -1.23 -17.94 -8.95
C LEU A 130 -2.01 -18.46 -10.16
N THR A 131 -2.07 -19.79 -10.27
CA THR A 131 -2.90 -20.45 -11.27
C THR A 131 -4.39 -20.24 -10.98
N ASP A 132 -5.23 -20.32 -12.00
CA ASP A 132 -6.68 -20.19 -11.83
C ASP A 132 -7.28 -21.23 -10.87
N GLU A 133 -6.64 -22.41 -10.77
CA GLU A 133 -7.06 -23.51 -9.89
C GLU A 133 -6.66 -23.29 -8.42
N TRP A 134 -5.84 -22.28 -8.10
CA TRP A 134 -5.38 -22.04 -6.74
C TRP A 134 -6.53 -21.59 -5.83
N VAL A 135 -6.65 -22.18 -4.64
CA VAL A 135 -7.70 -21.81 -3.68
C VAL A 135 -7.07 -21.13 -2.49
N GLY A 136 -7.42 -19.87 -2.27
CA GLY A 136 -6.93 -19.06 -1.16
C GLY A 136 -5.82 -18.08 -1.53
N HIS A 137 -5.15 -17.54 -0.51
CA HIS A 137 -4.18 -16.45 -0.59
C HIS A 137 -2.93 -16.79 0.23
N PRO A 138 -1.82 -17.19 -0.41
CA PRO A 138 -0.69 -17.84 0.27
C PRO A 138 0.07 -16.95 1.24
N LEU A 139 0.01 -15.61 1.11
CA LEU A 139 0.69 -14.70 2.02
C LEU A 139 -0.17 -14.27 3.23
N ARG A 140 -1.39 -14.80 3.35
CA ARG A 140 -2.17 -14.67 4.59
C ARG A 140 -1.61 -15.61 5.66
N LYS A 141 -1.52 -15.14 6.91
CA LYS A 141 -0.99 -15.93 8.02
C LYS A 141 -1.83 -17.15 8.39
N ASP A 142 -3.12 -17.16 8.03
CA ASP A 142 -3.99 -18.32 8.25
C ASP A 142 -4.02 -19.30 7.06
N TYR A 143 -3.22 -19.07 6.02
CA TYR A 143 -3.20 -19.96 4.87
C TYR A 143 -2.58 -21.30 5.26
N ILE A 144 -3.35 -22.37 5.09
CA ILE A 144 -2.90 -23.74 5.31
C ILE A 144 -2.82 -24.42 3.94
N ASP A 145 -1.60 -24.82 3.55
CA ASP A 145 -1.38 -25.63 2.36
C ASP A 145 -1.30 -27.12 2.74
N PRO A 146 -2.40 -27.89 2.64
CA PRO A 146 -2.41 -29.28 3.10
C PRO A 146 -1.54 -30.22 2.24
N VAL A 147 -1.06 -29.78 1.06
CA VAL A 147 -0.32 -30.62 0.11
C VAL A 147 1.20 -30.44 0.27
N ASN A 148 1.67 -29.22 0.53
CA ASN A 148 3.09 -28.86 0.58
C ASN A 148 3.59 -28.52 1.99
N MET A 149 2.73 -28.47 3.02
CA MET A 149 3.23 -28.38 4.40
C MET A 149 3.85 -29.70 4.84
N ILE A 150 5.17 -29.69 5.04
CA ILE A 150 5.89 -30.76 5.71
C ILE A 150 5.53 -30.66 7.20
N ALA A 151 4.74 -31.61 7.70
CA ALA A 151 4.54 -31.75 9.13
C ALA A 151 5.89 -32.15 9.76
N TYR A 152 6.44 -31.26 10.60
CA TYR A 152 7.61 -31.57 11.42
C TYR A 152 7.25 -32.46 12.60
#